data_AF-A0AAW2Y4V2-F1
#
_entry.id   AF-A0AAW2Y4V2-F1
#
_cell.length_a   1.000
_cell.length_b   1.000
_cell.length_c   1.000
_cell.angle_alpha   90.00
_cell.angle_beta   90.00
_cell.angle_gamma   90.00
#
_symmetry.space_group_name_H-M   'P 1'
#
loop_
_entity.id
_entity.type
_entity.pdbx_description
1 polymer ?
#
loop_
_entity_poly.entity_id
_entity_poly.type
_entity_poly.pdbx_seq_one_letter_code
_entity_poly.pdbx_strand_id
1 'polypeptide(L)'
;MDLNFLKWQLLRGPLMRRVVLRAVMLVLAVIVLSLMQMGREVQVIGPIMSNVDQCPLNLDSNPNLNLTSFLNSAPSFPFPFFGASAMACKESENLTKAVFKELMAKNLLHLNARALYVGEGSSSAVLALRDLGLFDAFGVDVHPFFSLLKRRFVYELNFEDNHFDFVYSEDLDRVSVPALLVLEIERVLRPGGTGAMLVGTRSVGSFSLVIFKKRLETFASFEHFQLPANCPSIAKNKPFMKYIEPLTEKSSGRFHPELSYLPNFMNISSRNKLVYINIGAGEFAKTSVAKMSKLYRANHRAAFNVFVIDHKTSVLSSYVTDPGIHFVYHPDLAGDTAGPEITSDEHFTAPTDEEGFDFVSWFNETVSGEDFVILMMNAKSVELNILVELFKTGSICHVDELFLRCSDAADCKTNMCWNCMNLFKSLRRSGVYVHQWNGD
;
A
#
# COMPACT_ATOMS: atom_id res chain seq x y z
N MET A 1 -8.25 27.44 -60.12
CA MET A 1 -6.76 27.40 -60.11
C MET A 1 -6.35 26.04 -59.57
N ASP A 2 -5.68 25.26 -60.41
CA ASP A 2 -5.28 23.87 -60.21
C ASP A 2 -4.38 23.65 -58.98
N LEU A 3 -4.80 22.74 -58.07
CA LEU A 3 -3.99 22.24 -56.95
C LEU A 3 -2.77 21.41 -57.42
N ASN A 4 -2.70 21.08 -58.71
CA ASN A 4 -1.60 20.33 -59.32
C ASN A 4 -0.33 21.17 -59.55
N PHE A 5 -0.42 22.51 -59.48
CA PHE A 5 0.73 23.39 -59.70
C PHE A 5 1.60 23.56 -58.45
N LEU A 6 1.08 23.31 -57.25
CA LEU A 6 1.83 23.45 -55.99
C LEU A 6 2.76 22.25 -55.72
N LYS A 7 2.56 21.12 -56.40
CA LYS A 7 3.28 19.86 -56.15
C LYS A 7 4.73 19.84 -56.69
N TRP A 8 5.11 20.79 -57.55
CA TRP A 8 6.40 20.76 -58.27
C TRP A 8 7.32 21.95 -58.01
N GLN A 9 6.98 22.84 -57.08
CA GLN A 9 7.83 23.97 -56.69
C GLN A 9 8.57 23.77 -55.36
N LEU A 10 8.07 22.92 -54.46
CA LEU A 10 8.73 22.65 -53.16
C LEU A 10 9.99 21.77 -53.24
N LEU A 11 10.31 21.20 -54.41
CA LEU A 11 11.38 20.22 -54.61
C LEU A 11 12.60 20.71 -55.41
N ARG A 12 12.67 21.99 -55.81
CA ARG A 12 13.76 22.49 -56.67
C ARG A 12 15.05 22.91 -55.95
N GLY A 13 15.06 22.97 -54.62
CA GLY A 13 16.27 23.32 -53.86
C GLY A 13 16.96 22.11 -53.22
N PRO A 14 18.30 21.96 -53.32
CA PRO A 14 19.03 20.85 -52.68
C PRO A 14 18.88 20.86 -51.15
N LEU A 15 18.66 22.04 -50.55
CA LEU A 15 18.35 22.22 -49.13
C LEU A 15 16.97 21.68 -48.76
N MET A 16 15.91 22.05 -49.50
CA MET A 16 14.55 21.56 -49.22
C MET A 16 14.44 20.05 -49.39
N ARG A 17 15.12 19.47 -50.39
CA ARG A 17 15.17 18.01 -50.56
C ARG A 17 15.83 17.31 -49.37
N ARG A 18 16.92 17.87 -48.81
CA ARG A 18 17.58 17.34 -47.60
C ARG A 18 16.69 17.47 -46.36
N VAL A 19 15.97 18.59 -46.20
CA VAL A 19 15.06 18.80 -45.07
C VAL A 19 13.89 17.82 -45.13
N VAL A 20 13.27 17.66 -46.31
CA VAL A 20 12.17 16.71 -46.50
C VAL A 20 12.65 15.27 -46.29
N LEU A 21 13.84 14.89 -46.78
CA LEU A 21 14.39 13.55 -46.53
C LEU A 21 14.63 13.30 -45.04
N ARG A 22 15.19 14.28 -44.31
CA ARG A 22 15.41 14.14 -42.86
C ARG A 22 14.10 14.04 -42.09
N ALA A 23 13.09 14.81 -42.47
CA ALA A 23 11.76 14.73 -41.88
C ALA A 23 11.11 13.35 -42.13
N VAL A 24 11.19 12.83 -43.36
CA VAL A 24 10.67 11.50 -43.71
C VAL A 24 11.41 10.39 -42.96
N MET A 25 12.73 10.48 -42.82
CA MET A 25 13.52 9.50 -42.04
C MET A 25 13.16 9.53 -40.56
N LEU A 26 12.90 10.71 -39.98
CA LEU A 26 12.44 10.82 -38.60
C LEU A 26 11.03 10.21 -38.41
N VAL A 27 10.11 10.48 -39.35
CA VAL A 27 8.76 9.89 -39.31
C VAL A 27 8.81 8.37 -39.44
N LEU A 28 9.62 7.84 -40.36
CA LEU A 28 9.82 6.39 -40.50
C LEU A 28 10.43 5.77 -39.24
N ALA A 29 11.41 6.41 -38.60
CA ALA A 29 11.98 5.94 -37.35
C ALA A 29 10.93 5.88 -36.22
N VAL A 30 10.07 6.89 -36.11
CA VAL A 30 8.98 6.91 -35.12
C VAL A 30 7.94 5.81 -35.39
N ILE A 31 7.60 5.58 -36.66
CA ILE A 31 6.67 4.51 -37.06
C ILE A 31 7.26 3.13 -36.75
N VAL A 32 8.54 2.89 -37.05
CA VAL A 32 9.21 1.61 -36.74
C VAL A 32 9.29 1.41 -35.23
N LEU A 33 9.64 2.42 -34.45
CA LEU A 33 9.63 2.34 -32.98
C LEU A 33 8.23 2.02 -32.43
N SER A 34 7.19 2.61 -33.01
CA SER A 34 5.80 2.39 -32.62
C SER A 34 5.31 0.98 -33.00
N LEU A 35 5.73 0.44 -34.16
CA LEU A 35 5.41 -0.92 -34.59
C LEU A 35 6.15 -1.98 -33.76
N MET A 36 7.41 -1.74 -33.41
CA MET A 36 8.15 -2.60 -32.48
C MET A 36 7.51 -2.61 -31.08
N GLN A 37 6.94 -1.48 -30.64
CA GLN A 37 6.18 -1.40 -29.39
C GLN A 37 4.85 -2.17 -29.45
N MET A 38 4.12 -2.11 -30.57
CA MET A 38 2.87 -2.89 -30.75
C MET A 38 3.11 -4.40 -30.83
N GLY A 39 4.26 -4.85 -31.37
CA GLY A 39 4.63 -6.28 -31.37
C GLY A 39 4.79 -6.88 -29.97
N ARG A 40 5.11 -6.07 -28.95
CA ARG A 40 5.11 -6.48 -27.53
C ARG A 40 3.71 -6.55 -26.91
N GLU A 41 2.72 -5.82 -27.44
CA GLU A 41 1.34 -5.81 -26.91
C GLU A 41 0.57 -7.11 -27.25
N VAL A 42 0.90 -7.82 -28.34
CA VAL A 42 0.18 -9.03 -28.77
C VAL A 42 0.46 -10.26 -27.89
N GLN A 43 1.48 -10.25 -27.04
CA GLN A 43 1.75 -11.31 -26.07
C GLN A 43 0.92 -11.20 -24.77
N VAL A 44 0.02 -10.22 -24.66
CA VAL A 44 -0.78 -9.99 -23.45
C VAL A 44 -2.21 -10.49 -23.63
N ILE A 45 -2.44 -11.79 -23.41
CA ILE A 45 -3.71 -12.30 -22.88
C ILE A 45 -3.42 -13.42 -21.87
N GLY A 46 -3.45 -13.06 -20.58
CA GLY A 46 -3.43 -13.97 -19.43
C GLY A 46 -2.27 -13.73 -18.47
N PRO A 47 -2.48 -13.79 -17.13
CA PRO A 47 -1.36 -14.02 -16.22
C PRO A 47 -0.75 -15.35 -16.65
N ILE A 48 0.49 -15.32 -17.13
CA ILE A 48 1.16 -16.51 -17.63
C ILE A 48 1.48 -17.40 -16.43
N MET A 49 0.59 -18.35 -16.14
CA MET A 49 0.93 -19.59 -15.48
C MET A 49 1.42 -20.55 -16.57
N SER A 50 2.72 -20.54 -16.86
CA SER A 50 3.39 -21.50 -17.75
C SER A 50 4.82 -21.66 -17.25
N ASN A 51 5.31 -22.82 -16.79
CA ASN A 51 5.63 -23.99 -17.62
C ASN A 51 5.59 -23.70 -19.12
N VAL A 52 6.67 -23.13 -19.66
CA VAL A 52 7.49 -23.72 -20.73
C VAL A 52 8.75 -22.86 -20.90
N ASP A 53 9.85 -23.57 -21.18
CA ASP A 53 11.25 -23.15 -21.21
C ASP A 53 11.57 -22.00 -22.16
N GLN A 54 12.24 -20.97 -21.61
CA GLN A 54 13.18 -20.16 -22.38
C GLN A 54 14.50 -19.98 -21.60
N CYS A 55 15.01 -21.08 -21.05
CA CYS A 55 16.43 -21.31 -20.79
C CYS A 55 16.69 -22.76 -21.21
N PRO A 56 17.73 -23.09 -22.00
CA PRO A 56 18.07 -24.48 -22.23
C PRO A 56 18.44 -25.09 -20.88
N LEU A 57 17.57 -25.95 -20.36
CA LEU A 57 17.84 -26.78 -19.19
C LEU A 57 19.12 -27.58 -19.48
N ASN A 58 20.19 -27.30 -18.73
CA ASN A 58 21.33 -28.21 -18.66
C ASN A 58 20.86 -29.45 -17.89
N LEU A 59 20.32 -30.43 -18.63
CA LEU A 59 20.05 -31.76 -18.12
C LEU A 59 21.35 -32.56 -18.15
N ASP A 60 22.25 -32.28 -17.22
CA ASP A 60 23.32 -33.25 -16.94
C ASP A 60 22.71 -34.41 -16.15
N SER A 61 22.68 -35.58 -16.80
CA SER A 61 22.74 -36.95 -16.24
C SER A 61 21.57 -37.90 -16.59
N ASN A 62 21.44 -38.32 -17.85
CA ASN A 62 21.25 -39.75 -18.19
C ASN A 62 21.36 -40.02 -19.71
N PRO A 63 22.13 -41.02 -20.18
CA PRO A 63 22.13 -41.39 -21.59
C PRO A 63 21.00 -42.37 -21.83
N ASN A 64 19.94 -41.93 -22.52
CA ASN A 64 19.03 -42.70 -23.39
C ASN A 64 17.61 -42.11 -23.35
N LEU A 65 17.35 -41.10 -24.17
CA LEU A 65 16.00 -40.78 -24.63
C LEU A 65 16.11 -40.17 -26.03
N ASN A 66 15.73 -40.98 -27.01
CA ASN A 66 15.77 -40.69 -28.43
C ASN A 66 14.46 -39.95 -28.79
N LEU A 67 14.51 -38.66 -29.10
CA LEU A 67 13.31 -37.89 -29.49
C LEU A 67 13.52 -37.21 -30.85
N THR A 68 13.62 -38.00 -31.90
CA THR A 68 13.71 -37.56 -33.30
C THR A 68 12.34 -37.32 -33.98
N SER A 69 11.28 -37.00 -33.24
CA SER A 69 9.91 -37.01 -33.79
C SER A 69 9.16 -35.67 -33.90
N PHE A 70 9.72 -34.53 -33.47
CA PHE A 70 8.88 -33.32 -33.26
C PHE A 70 9.25 -32.05 -34.02
N LEU A 71 10.06 -32.12 -35.08
CA LEU A 71 10.34 -30.94 -35.92
C LEU A 71 10.08 -31.23 -37.40
N ASN A 72 8.80 -31.21 -37.78
CA ASN A 72 8.39 -30.96 -39.16
C ASN A 72 7.14 -30.09 -39.09
N SER A 73 7.24 -28.82 -39.54
CA SER A 73 6.20 -27.99 -40.19
C SER A 73 6.37 -26.49 -39.88
N ALA A 74 7.17 -25.74 -40.67
CA ALA A 74 6.89 -24.37 -41.14
C ALA A 74 8.12 -23.77 -41.87
N PRO A 75 7.93 -22.93 -42.89
CA PRO A 75 8.97 -22.63 -43.89
C PRO A 75 9.96 -21.54 -43.45
N SER A 76 11.16 -21.71 -43.99
CA SER A 76 12.37 -20.91 -43.86
C SER A 76 12.20 -19.42 -44.24
N PHE A 77 12.41 -18.53 -43.26
CA PHE A 77 12.78 -17.13 -43.47
C PHE A 77 14.28 -16.95 -43.17
N PRO A 78 15.10 -16.36 -44.08
CA PRO A 78 16.53 -16.21 -43.87
C PRO A 78 16.82 -14.84 -43.23
N PHE A 79 16.80 -14.77 -41.90
CA PHE A 79 17.51 -13.72 -41.17
C PHE A 79 18.55 -14.40 -40.27
N PRO A 80 19.81 -13.92 -40.24
CA PRO A 80 20.80 -14.46 -39.34
C PRO A 80 20.42 -14.06 -37.92
N PHE A 81 19.78 -14.98 -37.18
CA PHE A 81 19.63 -14.85 -35.74
C PHE A 81 21.04 -14.90 -35.13
N PHE A 82 21.55 -13.74 -34.73
CA PHE A 82 22.60 -13.67 -33.72
C PHE A 82 22.06 -14.34 -32.47
N GLY A 83 22.55 -15.55 -32.17
CA GLY A 83 22.18 -16.27 -30.96
C GLY A 83 22.53 -15.43 -29.73
N ALA A 84 21.54 -15.15 -28.89
CA ALA A 84 21.79 -14.71 -27.52
C ALA A 84 22.65 -15.81 -26.86
N SER A 85 23.84 -15.44 -26.41
CA SER A 85 24.79 -16.38 -25.83
C SER A 85 24.25 -16.90 -24.50
N ALA A 86 24.21 -18.22 -24.33
CA ALA A 86 23.85 -18.87 -23.06
C ALA A 86 24.74 -18.45 -21.86
N MET A 87 25.87 -17.78 -22.12
CA MET A 87 26.74 -17.21 -21.08
C MET A 87 26.10 -16.02 -20.35
N ALA A 88 25.35 -15.16 -21.05
CA ALA A 88 24.77 -13.96 -20.44
C ALA A 88 23.70 -14.30 -19.39
N CYS A 89 22.94 -15.39 -19.59
CA CYS A 89 21.93 -15.88 -18.64
C CYS A 89 22.54 -16.45 -17.34
N LYS A 90 23.72 -17.05 -17.41
CA LYS A 90 24.35 -17.70 -16.25
C LYS A 90 25.05 -16.70 -15.32
N GLU A 91 25.51 -15.59 -15.87
CA GLU A 91 26.17 -14.53 -15.10
C GLU A 91 25.16 -13.68 -14.30
N SER A 92 24.01 -13.34 -14.90
CA SER A 92 22.93 -12.60 -14.20
C SER A 92 22.30 -13.42 -13.07
N GLU A 93 22.02 -14.71 -13.28
CA GLU A 93 21.42 -15.56 -12.26
C GLU A 93 22.30 -15.68 -10.99
N ASN A 94 23.62 -15.77 -11.17
CA ASN A 94 24.57 -15.83 -10.07
C ASN A 94 24.63 -14.52 -9.28
N LEU A 95 24.55 -13.38 -9.98
CA LEU A 95 24.53 -12.05 -9.37
C LEU A 95 23.26 -11.86 -8.53
N THR A 96 22.09 -12.15 -9.11
CA THR A 96 20.81 -12.00 -8.43
C THR A 96 20.72 -12.93 -7.20
N LYS A 97 21.19 -14.18 -7.30
CA LYS A 97 21.30 -15.10 -6.16
C LYS A 97 22.21 -14.57 -5.05
N ALA A 98 23.33 -13.94 -5.41
CA ALA A 98 24.24 -13.34 -4.43
C ALA A 98 23.59 -12.17 -3.69
N VAL A 99 22.90 -11.29 -4.41
CA VAL A 99 22.17 -10.15 -3.83
C VAL A 99 21.08 -10.63 -2.87
N PHE A 100 20.26 -11.61 -3.25
CA PHE A 100 19.22 -12.13 -2.36
C PHE A 100 19.78 -12.77 -1.10
N LYS A 101 20.87 -13.54 -1.20
CA LYS A 101 21.56 -14.09 -0.02
C LYS A 101 22.04 -13.00 0.93
N GLU A 102 22.59 -11.90 0.40
CA GLU A 102 23.03 -10.77 1.21
C GLU A 102 21.87 -10.07 1.90
N LEU A 103 20.76 -9.85 1.18
CA LEU A 103 19.54 -9.24 1.73
C LEU A 103 18.92 -10.12 2.84
N MET A 104 18.91 -11.43 2.65
CA MET A 104 18.47 -12.38 3.68
C MET A 104 19.39 -12.33 4.90
N ALA A 105 20.71 -12.31 4.71
CA ALA A 105 21.68 -12.23 5.80
C ALA A 105 21.58 -10.94 6.61
N LYS A 106 21.15 -9.83 5.98
CA LYS A 106 20.91 -8.54 6.65
C LYS A 106 19.50 -8.39 7.24
N ASN A 107 18.67 -9.43 7.20
CA ASN A 107 17.26 -9.39 7.61
C ASN A 107 16.43 -8.34 6.85
N LEU A 108 16.75 -8.11 5.58
CA LEU A 108 16.01 -7.20 4.69
C LEU A 108 15.04 -7.94 3.77
N LEU A 109 15.20 -9.27 3.64
CA LEU A 109 14.34 -10.20 2.92
C LEU A 109 14.04 -11.41 3.80
N HIS A 110 12.76 -11.71 4.02
CA HIS A 110 12.31 -12.87 4.79
C HIS A 110 11.85 -14.01 3.87
N LEU A 111 12.02 -15.26 4.29
CA LEU A 111 11.63 -16.45 3.50
C LEU A 111 10.14 -16.53 3.20
N ASN A 112 9.29 -16.02 4.11
CA ASN A 112 7.84 -16.01 3.96
C ASN A 112 7.31 -14.73 3.31
N ALA A 113 8.19 -13.86 2.82
CA ALA A 113 7.81 -12.60 2.19
C ALA A 113 7.20 -12.85 0.81
N ARG A 114 6.14 -12.12 0.46
CA ARG A 114 5.66 -12.05 -0.91
C ARG A 114 6.56 -11.14 -1.73
N ALA A 115 7.25 -11.69 -2.72
CA ALA A 115 8.29 -11.00 -3.48
C ALA A 115 7.87 -10.73 -4.93
N LEU A 116 8.23 -9.57 -5.45
CA LEU A 116 8.08 -9.20 -6.86
C LEU A 116 9.42 -8.82 -7.48
N TYR A 117 9.72 -9.38 -8.64
CA TYR A 117 10.79 -8.92 -9.52
C TYR A 117 10.18 -8.10 -10.66
N VAL A 118 10.64 -6.87 -10.84
CA VAL A 118 10.23 -5.98 -11.94
C VAL A 118 11.40 -5.76 -12.87
N GLY A 119 11.33 -6.30 -14.08
CA GLY A 119 12.36 -6.08 -15.07
C GLY A 119 12.70 -7.26 -15.97
N GLU A 120 13.63 -7.00 -16.88
CA GLU A 120 14.20 -7.99 -17.78
C GLU A 120 14.83 -9.15 -16.99
N GLY A 121 14.50 -10.39 -17.34
CA GLY A 121 15.05 -11.56 -16.64
C GLY A 121 14.29 -11.94 -15.36
N SER A 122 13.10 -11.37 -15.17
CA SER A 122 12.22 -11.69 -14.03
C SER A 122 11.96 -13.17 -13.83
N SER A 123 11.80 -13.95 -14.91
CA SER A 123 11.59 -15.40 -14.83
C SER A 123 12.78 -16.13 -14.18
N SER A 124 14.01 -15.81 -14.58
CA SER A 124 15.22 -16.39 -14.00
C SER A 124 15.40 -15.99 -12.53
N ALA A 125 15.07 -14.75 -12.19
CA ALA A 125 15.15 -14.26 -10.82
C ALA A 125 14.10 -14.89 -9.90
N VAL A 126 12.88 -15.13 -10.38
CA VAL A 126 11.86 -15.88 -9.63
C VAL A 126 12.31 -17.31 -9.35
N LEU A 127 12.92 -17.98 -10.33
CA LEU A 127 13.51 -19.30 -10.12
C LEU A 127 14.62 -19.25 -9.06
N ALA A 128 15.48 -18.24 -9.10
CA ALA A 128 16.51 -18.03 -8.09
C ALA A 128 15.94 -17.79 -6.68
N LEU A 129 14.84 -17.06 -6.53
CA LEU A 129 14.16 -16.87 -5.24
C LEU A 129 13.58 -18.19 -4.71
N ARG A 130 12.96 -18.98 -5.60
CA ARG A 130 12.40 -20.30 -5.25
C ARG A 130 13.48 -21.28 -4.82
N ASP A 131 14.64 -21.29 -5.51
CA ASP A 131 15.81 -22.08 -5.13
C ASP A 131 16.35 -21.72 -3.72
N LEU A 132 16.17 -20.46 -3.30
CA LEU A 132 16.54 -19.97 -1.97
C LEU A 132 15.46 -20.21 -0.90
N GLY A 133 14.33 -20.82 -1.28
CA GLY A 133 13.23 -21.17 -0.38
C GLY A 133 12.10 -20.14 -0.30
N LEU A 134 12.10 -19.11 -1.15
CA LEU A 134 11.03 -18.10 -1.22
C LEU A 134 10.06 -18.47 -2.35
N PHE A 135 8.97 -19.14 -2.00
CA PHE A 135 8.03 -19.71 -2.97
C PHE A 135 7.00 -18.70 -3.50
N ASP A 136 6.63 -17.70 -2.69
CA ASP A 136 5.66 -16.65 -3.04
C ASP A 136 6.34 -15.51 -3.82
N ALA A 137 6.95 -15.86 -4.96
CA ALA A 137 7.71 -14.96 -5.82
C ALA A 137 7.06 -14.81 -7.21
N PHE A 138 6.95 -13.55 -7.65
CA PHE A 138 6.34 -13.14 -8.92
C PHE A 138 7.33 -12.33 -9.76
N GLY A 139 7.19 -12.38 -11.08
CA GLY A 139 8.06 -11.68 -12.01
C GLY A 139 7.26 -10.98 -13.11
N VAL A 140 7.63 -9.74 -13.42
CA VAL A 140 7.08 -8.97 -14.53
C VAL A 140 8.22 -8.50 -15.41
N ASP A 141 8.22 -8.92 -16.68
CA ASP A 141 9.26 -8.63 -17.67
C ASP A 141 9.07 -7.27 -18.38
N VAL A 142 8.00 -6.53 -18.03
CA VAL A 142 7.61 -5.29 -18.69
C VAL A 142 7.99 -4.08 -17.85
N HIS A 143 8.65 -3.11 -18.49
CA HIS A 143 8.95 -1.80 -17.89
C HIS A 143 7.79 -0.81 -18.06
N PRO A 144 7.55 0.07 -17.06
CA PRO A 144 6.73 1.27 -17.25
C PRO A 144 7.23 2.09 -18.45
N PHE A 145 6.37 2.37 -19.42
CA PHE A 145 6.75 3.13 -20.62
C PHE A 145 5.74 4.23 -20.97
N PHE A 146 6.22 5.28 -21.65
CA PHE A 146 5.35 6.32 -22.17
C PHE A 146 4.75 5.87 -23.51
N SER A 147 3.43 5.65 -23.52
CA SER A 147 2.72 5.42 -24.78
C SER A 147 2.52 6.75 -25.50
N LEU A 148 3.29 6.99 -26.56
CA LEU A 148 3.16 8.19 -27.41
C LEU A 148 1.75 8.32 -28.02
N LEU A 149 1.11 7.18 -28.32
CA LEU A 149 -0.23 7.08 -28.90
C LEU A 149 -1.31 7.49 -27.89
N LYS A 150 -1.23 6.99 -26.65
CA LYS A 150 -2.19 7.30 -25.59
C LYS A 150 -1.87 8.63 -24.88
N ARG A 151 -0.71 9.25 -25.15
CA ARG A 151 -0.14 10.41 -24.44
C ARG A 151 -0.21 10.28 -22.91
N ARG A 152 -0.21 9.04 -22.43
CA ARG A 152 -0.33 8.67 -21.02
C ARG A 152 0.76 7.67 -20.73
N PHE A 153 1.36 7.80 -19.55
CA PHE A 153 2.23 6.76 -19.03
C PHE A 153 1.37 5.55 -18.70
N VAL A 154 1.73 4.38 -19.23
CA VAL A 154 1.17 3.10 -18.78
C VAL A 154 2.17 2.58 -17.76
N TYR A 155 1.97 2.95 -16.50
CA TYR A 155 2.90 2.69 -15.39
C TYR A 155 2.38 1.65 -14.40
N GLU A 156 1.07 1.40 -14.36
CA GLU A 156 0.46 0.49 -13.38
C GLU A 156 0.76 -0.95 -13.76
N LEU A 157 1.56 -1.61 -12.91
CA LEU A 157 1.60 -3.05 -12.82
C LEU A 157 0.20 -3.54 -12.44
N ASN A 158 -0.21 -4.68 -12.97
CA ASN A 158 -1.52 -5.28 -12.69
C ASN A 158 -1.57 -5.93 -11.30
N PHE A 159 -1.22 -5.15 -10.28
CA PHE A 159 -1.25 -5.50 -8.87
C PHE A 159 -1.91 -4.40 -8.07
N GLU A 160 -2.58 -4.79 -7.00
CA GLU A 160 -3.17 -3.88 -6.03
C GLU A 160 -2.09 -3.08 -5.28
N ASP A 161 -2.50 -1.96 -4.70
CA ASP A 161 -1.65 -1.19 -3.79
C ASP A 161 -1.29 -2.04 -2.57
N ASN A 162 -0.08 -1.87 -2.03
CA ASN A 162 0.35 -2.55 -0.81
C ASN A 162 0.20 -4.08 -0.86
N HIS A 163 0.63 -4.70 -1.96
CA HIS A 163 0.46 -6.14 -2.15
C HIS A 163 1.71 -6.95 -1.73
N PHE A 164 2.92 -6.42 -1.95
CA PHE A 164 4.20 -7.15 -1.78
C PHE A 164 5.01 -6.68 -0.57
N ASP A 165 5.72 -7.61 0.08
CA ASP A 165 6.64 -7.31 1.18
C ASP A 165 8.03 -6.92 0.69
N PHE A 166 8.41 -7.45 -0.48
CA PHE A 166 9.70 -7.21 -1.10
C PHE A 166 9.55 -6.99 -2.60
N VAL A 167 10.21 -5.96 -3.14
CA VAL A 167 10.24 -5.70 -4.59
C VAL A 167 11.67 -5.43 -5.02
N TYR A 168 12.11 -6.11 -6.08
CA TYR A 168 13.44 -5.98 -6.64
C TYR A 168 13.42 -5.62 -8.12
N SER A 169 14.36 -4.79 -8.56
CA SER A 169 14.52 -4.42 -9.97
C SER A 169 15.99 -4.15 -10.33
N GLU A 170 16.42 -4.57 -11.53
CA GLU A 170 17.75 -4.30 -12.09
C GLU A 170 17.74 -3.19 -13.14
N ASP A 171 16.58 -2.58 -13.41
CA ASP A 171 16.35 -1.77 -14.61
C ASP A 171 16.27 -0.27 -14.34
N LEU A 172 16.67 0.20 -13.15
CA LEU A 172 16.58 1.62 -12.81
C LEU A 172 17.34 2.51 -13.82
N ASP A 173 18.45 2.02 -14.35
CA ASP A 173 19.26 2.70 -15.38
C ASP A 173 18.87 2.34 -16.82
N ARG A 174 17.97 1.37 -17.01
CA ARG A 174 17.48 0.92 -18.34
C ARG A 174 16.13 1.53 -18.72
N VAL A 175 15.40 2.11 -17.78
CA VAL A 175 14.11 2.77 -18.04
C VAL A 175 14.25 4.25 -18.41
N SER A 176 13.32 4.75 -19.21
CA SER A 176 13.33 6.16 -19.67
C SER A 176 13.07 7.18 -18.56
N VAL A 177 12.29 6.80 -17.53
CA VAL A 177 11.93 7.67 -16.41
C VAL A 177 12.05 6.87 -15.10
N PRO A 178 13.23 6.86 -14.46
CA PRO A 178 13.48 6.06 -13.25
C PRO A 178 12.52 6.36 -12.10
N ALA A 179 12.10 7.62 -11.96
CA ALA A 179 11.15 8.05 -10.94
C ALA A 179 9.80 7.33 -11.02
N LEU A 180 9.32 7.00 -12.24
CA LEU A 180 8.05 6.27 -12.40
C LEU A 180 8.17 4.81 -11.97
N LEU A 181 9.30 4.17 -12.24
CA LEU A 181 9.57 2.82 -11.75
C LEU A 181 9.61 2.79 -10.22
N VAL A 182 10.26 3.77 -9.60
CA VAL A 182 10.32 3.87 -8.13
C VAL A 182 8.94 4.11 -7.54
N LEU A 183 8.13 5.01 -8.11
CA LEU A 183 6.76 5.27 -7.65
C LEU A 183 5.85 4.04 -7.77
N GLU A 184 6.02 3.27 -8.84
CA GLU A 184 5.23 2.05 -9.03
C GLU A 184 5.65 0.94 -8.07
N ILE A 185 6.96 0.76 -7.85
CA ILE A 185 7.49 -0.14 -6.82
C ILE A 185 6.98 0.29 -5.44
N GLU A 186 6.99 1.59 -5.15
CA GLU A 186 6.45 2.12 -3.90
C GLU A 186 4.95 1.82 -3.77
N ARG A 187 4.14 2.00 -4.83
CA ARG A 187 2.70 1.72 -4.82
C ARG A 187 2.40 0.27 -4.42
N VAL A 188 3.05 -0.69 -5.06
CA VAL A 188 2.81 -2.13 -4.85
C VAL A 188 3.47 -2.68 -3.58
N LEU A 189 4.48 -2.00 -3.02
CA LEU A 189 5.07 -2.35 -1.73
C LEU A 189 4.09 -2.07 -0.58
N ARG A 190 3.98 -3.01 0.36
CA ARG A 190 3.31 -2.80 1.65
C ARG A 190 4.08 -1.76 2.46
N PRO A 191 3.42 -0.98 3.32
CA PRO A 191 4.10 -0.11 4.27
C PRO A 191 5.06 -0.94 5.15
N GLY A 192 6.32 -0.53 5.24
CA GLY A 192 7.36 -1.32 5.89
C GLY A 192 7.96 -2.44 5.03
N GLY A 193 7.48 -2.64 3.80
CA GLY A 193 8.13 -3.49 2.82
C GLY A 193 9.46 -2.91 2.33
N THR A 194 10.33 -3.79 1.82
CA THR A 194 11.67 -3.45 1.35
C THR A 194 11.69 -3.38 -0.17
N GLY A 195 12.06 -2.23 -0.72
CA GLY A 195 12.43 -2.06 -2.12
C GLY A 195 13.94 -2.17 -2.29
N ALA A 196 14.40 -2.93 -3.28
CA ALA A 196 15.81 -3.07 -3.62
C ALA A 196 16.01 -2.87 -5.12
N MET A 197 16.98 -2.04 -5.51
CA MET A 197 17.23 -1.68 -6.89
C MET A 197 18.71 -1.74 -7.20
N LEU A 198 19.07 -2.46 -8.25
CA LEU A 198 20.43 -2.49 -8.75
C LEU A 198 20.65 -1.35 -9.74
N VAL A 199 21.76 -0.63 -9.59
CA VAL A 199 22.13 0.48 -10.47
C VAL A 199 23.53 0.25 -11.00
N GLY A 200 23.67 0.21 -12.33
CA GLY A 200 24.98 0.11 -12.98
C GLY A 200 25.81 1.36 -12.71
N THR A 201 27.08 1.16 -12.34
CA THR A 201 28.04 2.28 -12.27
C THR A 201 28.87 2.34 -13.57
N ARG A 202 29.42 3.51 -13.88
CA ARG A 202 30.21 3.71 -15.13
C ARG A 202 31.51 2.89 -15.20
N SER A 203 31.89 2.23 -14.11
CA SER A 203 33.02 1.29 -14.07
C SER A 203 32.51 -0.11 -14.41
N VAL A 204 33.15 -0.76 -15.38
CA VAL A 204 32.80 -2.11 -15.83
C VAL A 204 32.79 -3.06 -14.63
N GLY A 205 31.64 -3.70 -14.37
CA GLY A 205 31.49 -4.74 -13.35
C GLY A 205 31.20 -4.26 -11.92
N SER A 206 30.98 -2.97 -11.68
CA SER A 206 30.54 -2.48 -10.36
C SER A 206 29.07 -2.04 -10.38
N PHE A 207 28.28 -2.62 -9.47
CA PHE A 207 26.88 -2.28 -9.25
C PHE A 207 26.71 -1.62 -7.88
N SER A 208 25.77 -0.68 -7.79
CA SER A 208 25.31 -0.14 -6.51
C SER A 208 23.93 -0.69 -6.20
N LEU A 209 23.76 -1.29 -5.03
CA LEU A 209 22.46 -1.73 -4.54
C LEU A 209 21.83 -0.61 -3.72
N VAL A 210 20.77 -0.02 -4.24
CA VAL A 210 19.94 0.95 -3.52
C VAL A 210 18.85 0.19 -2.80
N ILE A 211 18.78 0.35 -1.47
CA ILE A 211 17.75 -0.27 -0.65
C ILE A 211 16.96 0.83 0.03
N PHE A 212 15.64 0.75 -0.05
CA PHE A 212 14.74 1.63 0.65
C PHE A 212 13.62 0.82 1.31
N LYS A 213 13.04 1.40 2.35
CA LYS A 213 11.89 0.83 3.03
C LYS A 213 10.72 1.76 2.80
N LYS A 214 9.60 1.25 2.28
CA LYS A 214 8.39 2.07 2.14
C LYS A 214 8.02 2.54 3.54
N ARG A 215 8.00 3.86 3.72
CA ARG A 215 7.58 4.41 5.02
C ARG A 215 6.11 4.05 5.22
N LEU A 216 5.73 3.81 6.47
CA LEU A 216 4.33 3.86 6.90
C LEU A 216 3.86 5.32 6.83
N GLU A 217 3.91 5.92 5.65
CA GLU A 217 3.78 7.38 5.50
C GLU A 217 2.34 7.88 5.64
N THR A 218 1.37 6.99 5.87
CA THR A 218 -0.02 7.41 6.10
C THR A 218 -0.28 8.01 7.49
N PHE A 219 0.53 7.72 8.51
CA PHE A 219 0.18 8.11 9.89
C PHE A 219 1.09 9.18 10.52
N ALA A 220 2.19 9.58 9.86
CA ALA A 220 3.21 10.44 10.46
C ALA A 220 2.89 11.92 10.35
N SER A 221 2.12 12.31 9.33
CA SER A 221 1.80 13.71 9.08
C SER A 221 0.40 13.89 8.51
N PHE A 222 -0.57 13.97 9.42
CA PHE A 222 -1.94 14.42 9.15
C PHE A 222 -2.04 15.90 8.76
N GLU A 223 -0.93 16.65 8.90
CA GLU A 223 -0.84 18.06 8.51
C GLU A 223 -1.03 18.27 7.00
N HIS A 224 -0.80 17.23 6.18
CA HIS A 224 -1.01 17.28 4.73
C HIS A 224 -2.48 17.25 4.32
N PHE A 225 -3.38 16.74 5.17
CA PHE A 225 -4.80 16.73 4.88
C PHE A 225 -5.34 18.15 5.07
N GLN A 226 -5.68 18.82 3.97
CA GLN A 226 -6.34 20.12 4.02
C GLN A 226 -7.79 19.92 4.46
N LEU A 227 -8.02 19.99 5.77
CA LEU A 227 -9.37 19.92 6.32
C LEU A 227 -10.20 21.16 5.90
N PRO A 228 -11.52 21.01 5.75
CA PRO A 228 -12.39 22.12 5.39
C PRO A 228 -12.22 23.31 6.35
N ALA A 229 -12.23 24.53 5.83
CA ALA A 229 -12.07 25.75 6.63
C ALA A 229 -13.11 25.88 7.77
N ASN A 230 -14.29 25.26 7.59
CA ASN A 230 -15.39 25.24 8.55
C ASN A 230 -15.50 23.91 9.33
N CYS A 231 -14.40 23.22 9.57
CA CYS A 231 -14.36 21.97 10.34
C CYS A 231 -14.93 22.18 11.77
N PRO A 232 -16.14 21.67 12.11
CA PRO A 232 -16.84 22.09 13.33
C PRO A 232 -16.10 21.72 14.62
N SER A 233 -15.63 20.49 14.76
CA SER A 233 -14.94 20.05 15.98
C SER A 233 -13.62 20.80 16.18
N ILE A 234 -12.82 21.01 15.13
CA ILE A 234 -11.58 21.79 15.23
C ILE A 234 -11.85 23.24 15.64
N ALA A 235 -12.83 23.89 15.00
CA ALA A 235 -13.19 25.26 15.33
C ALA A 235 -13.66 25.40 16.78
N LYS A 236 -14.51 24.47 17.26
CA LYS A 236 -15.02 24.44 18.63
C LYS A 236 -13.93 24.13 19.65
N ASN A 237 -12.99 23.25 19.33
CA ASN A 237 -11.96 22.77 20.25
C ASN A 237 -10.73 23.67 20.31
N LYS A 238 -10.50 24.50 19.29
CA LYS A 238 -9.35 25.41 19.19
C LYS A 238 -9.03 26.20 20.47
N PRO A 239 -9.99 26.78 21.23
CA PRO A 239 -9.70 27.49 22.47
C PRO A 239 -9.18 26.59 23.60
N PHE A 240 -9.49 25.30 23.54
CA PHE A 240 -9.19 24.33 24.59
C PHE A 240 -7.91 23.53 24.35
N MET A 241 -7.35 23.57 23.13
CA MET A 241 -6.10 22.89 22.77
C MET A 241 -4.91 23.24 23.69
N LYS A 242 -4.93 24.40 24.36
CA LYS A 242 -3.91 24.80 25.34
C LYS A 242 -4.01 24.09 26.69
N TYR A 243 -5.15 23.47 27.00
CA TYR A 243 -5.41 22.76 28.25
C TYR A 243 -5.18 21.25 28.13
N ILE A 244 -4.96 20.74 26.92
CA ILE A 244 -4.71 19.32 26.70
C ILE A 244 -3.42 18.89 27.42
N GLU A 245 -3.43 17.70 28.00
CA GLU A 245 -2.30 17.19 28.76
C GLU A 245 -1.05 17.03 27.90
N PRO A 246 0.17 17.22 28.45
CA PRO A 246 1.40 17.02 27.70
C PRO A 246 1.55 15.54 27.28
N LEU A 247 2.11 15.31 26.09
CA LEU A 247 2.45 13.96 25.64
C LEU A 247 3.63 13.44 26.46
N THR A 248 3.55 12.20 26.95
CA THR A 248 4.59 11.59 27.76
C THR A 248 5.20 10.38 27.06
N GLU A 249 6.53 10.33 27.01
CA GLU A 249 7.25 9.11 26.66
C GLU A 249 7.24 8.18 27.88
N LYS A 250 6.90 6.89 27.70
CA LYS A 250 6.71 5.90 28.79
C LYS A 250 7.98 5.65 29.65
N SER A 251 9.08 6.38 29.45
CA SER A 251 10.37 6.19 30.14
C SER A 251 10.47 6.86 31.51
N SER A 252 9.55 7.75 31.90
CA SER A 252 9.55 8.36 33.23
C SER A 252 8.49 7.73 34.13
N GLY A 253 8.89 6.76 34.97
CA GLY A 253 8.05 6.07 35.95
C GLY A 253 7.50 6.92 37.10
N ARG A 254 7.15 8.19 36.85
CA ARG A 254 6.46 9.07 37.80
C ARG A 254 5.49 9.96 37.04
N PHE A 255 4.21 9.78 37.34
CA PHE A 255 3.05 10.57 36.89
C PHE A 255 2.58 10.33 35.45
N HIS A 256 1.46 9.60 35.31
CA HIS A 256 0.57 9.77 34.17
C HIS A 256 -0.20 11.08 34.39
N PRO A 257 -0.12 12.06 33.47
CA PRO A 257 -0.88 13.29 33.61
C PRO A 257 -2.38 12.97 33.56
N GLU A 258 -3.14 13.64 34.42
CA GLU A 258 -4.60 13.55 34.42
C GLU A 258 -5.14 14.05 33.08
N LEU A 259 -6.05 13.29 32.46
CA LEU A 259 -6.58 13.61 31.14
C LEU A 259 -7.52 14.83 31.23
N SER A 260 -7.29 15.80 30.38
CA SER A 260 -8.08 17.03 30.32
C SER A 260 -9.29 16.84 29.41
N TYR A 261 -10.37 16.24 29.90
CA TYR A 261 -11.56 15.97 29.08
C TYR A 261 -12.29 17.25 28.63
N LEU A 262 -12.75 17.31 27.38
CA LEU A 262 -13.48 18.47 26.84
C LEU A 262 -14.74 18.89 27.65
N PRO A 263 -15.57 17.96 28.18
CA PRO A 263 -16.72 18.33 29.00
C PRO A 263 -16.39 19.17 30.24
N ASN A 264 -15.13 19.18 30.69
CA ASN A 264 -14.69 20.01 31.81
C ASN A 264 -14.54 21.50 31.42
N PHE A 265 -14.41 21.80 30.11
CA PHE A 265 -14.14 23.15 29.62
C PHE A 265 -15.27 23.71 28.75
N MET A 266 -16.13 22.85 28.21
CA MET A 266 -17.25 23.26 27.35
C MET A 266 -18.57 22.60 27.74
N ASN A 267 -19.67 23.32 27.53
CA ASN A 267 -21.00 22.78 27.77
C ASN A 267 -21.42 21.85 26.63
N ILE A 268 -21.41 20.54 26.88
CA ILE A 268 -21.89 19.53 25.93
C ILE A 268 -23.39 19.21 26.09
N SER A 269 -24.09 19.78 27.08
CA SER A 269 -25.55 19.59 27.25
C SER A 269 -26.40 20.20 26.13
N SER A 270 -25.83 21.12 25.36
CA SER A 270 -26.50 21.72 24.19
C SER A 270 -26.48 20.81 22.96
N ARG A 271 -25.80 19.65 23.04
CA ARG A 271 -25.67 18.69 21.96
C ARG A 271 -26.86 17.75 21.94
N ASN A 272 -27.25 17.31 20.74
CA ASN A 272 -28.45 16.49 20.55
C ASN A 272 -28.31 15.12 21.24
N LYS A 273 -27.24 14.40 20.93
CA LYS A 273 -26.86 13.13 21.57
C LYS A 273 -25.34 13.05 21.74
N LEU A 274 -24.94 12.18 22.66
CA LEU A 274 -23.55 11.77 22.86
C LEU A 274 -23.34 10.46 22.12
N VAL A 275 -22.32 10.39 21.28
CA VAL A 275 -21.98 9.20 20.50
C VAL A 275 -20.58 8.75 20.89
N TYR A 276 -20.47 7.54 21.46
CA TYR A 276 -19.19 6.93 21.80
C TYR A 276 -18.92 5.76 20.87
N ILE A 277 -17.84 5.83 20.10
CA ILE A 277 -17.42 4.80 19.16
C ILE A 277 -16.10 4.22 19.66
N ASN A 278 -16.07 2.92 19.92
CA ASN A 278 -14.89 2.20 20.35
C ASN A 278 -14.50 1.14 19.30
N ILE A 279 -13.31 1.28 18.71
CA ILE A 279 -12.82 0.43 17.62
C ILE A 279 -11.68 -0.46 18.14
N GLY A 280 -11.87 -1.78 18.04
CA GLY A 280 -10.82 -2.77 18.26
C GLY A 280 -10.37 -2.92 19.72
N ALA A 281 -11.18 -2.52 20.70
CA ALA A 281 -10.84 -2.68 22.12
C ALA A 281 -10.90 -4.14 22.62
N GLY A 282 -11.49 -5.07 21.85
CA GLY A 282 -11.60 -6.48 22.21
C GLY A 282 -12.28 -6.67 23.56
N GLU A 283 -11.67 -7.50 24.40
CA GLU A 283 -12.17 -7.82 25.75
C GLU A 283 -12.20 -6.60 26.69
N PHE A 284 -11.42 -5.54 26.41
CA PHE A 284 -11.37 -4.32 27.20
C PHE A 284 -12.49 -3.32 26.88
N ALA A 285 -13.31 -3.60 25.87
CA ALA A 285 -14.40 -2.71 25.48
C ALA A 285 -15.38 -2.46 26.66
N LYS A 286 -15.56 -3.41 27.60
CA LYS A 286 -16.62 -3.32 28.61
C LYS A 286 -16.24 -2.35 29.70
N THR A 287 -15.01 -2.49 30.17
CA THR A 287 -14.40 -1.60 31.15
C THR A 287 -14.32 -0.17 30.60
N SER A 288 -13.89 -0.01 29.35
CA SER A 288 -13.80 1.30 28.71
C SER A 288 -15.17 1.96 28.52
N VAL A 289 -16.18 1.23 28.04
CA VAL A 289 -17.56 1.74 27.93
C VAL A 289 -18.13 2.15 29.28
N ALA A 290 -17.93 1.34 30.34
CA ALA A 290 -18.43 1.66 31.68
C ALA A 290 -17.78 2.94 32.24
N LYS A 291 -16.45 3.08 32.08
CA LYS A 291 -15.68 4.24 32.50
C LYS A 291 -16.13 5.50 31.75
N MET A 292 -16.25 5.44 30.43
CA MET A 292 -16.67 6.58 29.61
C MET A 292 -18.12 6.96 29.87
N SER A 293 -19.00 5.97 29.98
CA SER A 293 -20.40 6.19 30.35
C SER A 293 -20.53 6.95 31.67
N LYS A 294 -19.72 6.60 32.68
CA LYS A 294 -19.73 7.31 33.97
C LYS A 294 -19.25 8.75 33.84
N LEU A 295 -18.16 8.99 33.10
CA LEU A 295 -17.57 10.32 32.92
C LEU A 295 -18.51 11.27 32.18
N TYR A 296 -19.14 10.81 31.10
CA TYR A 296 -19.93 11.67 30.21
C TYR A 296 -21.43 11.70 30.53
N ARG A 297 -21.99 10.73 31.28
CA ARG A 297 -23.39 10.81 31.72
C ARG A 297 -23.60 11.60 33.01
N ALA A 298 -22.57 11.74 33.86
CA ALA A 298 -22.73 12.31 35.20
C ALA A 298 -23.39 13.70 35.21
N ASN A 299 -23.24 14.48 34.14
CA ASN A 299 -23.73 15.87 34.05
C ASN A 299 -24.68 16.13 32.88
N HIS A 300 -25.12 15.10 32.14
CA HIS A 300 -25.85 15.27 30.87
C HIS A 300 -27.10 14.39 30.77
N ARG A 301 -28.22 14.99 30.33
CA ARG A 301 -29.51 14.29 30.08
C ARG A 301 -29.66 13.78 28.65
N ALA A 302 -28.68 14.03 27.78
CA ALA A 302 -28.71 13.62 26.38
C ALA A 302 -28.60 12.09 26.25
N ALA A 303 -29.19 11.54 25.18
CA ALA A 303 -29.05 10.14 24.85
C ALA A 303 -27.57 9.79 24.63
N PHE A 304 -27.12 8.67 25.21
CA PHE A 304 -25.74 8.20 25.11
C PHE A 304 -25.70 6.91 24.30
N ASN A 305 -25.39 7.03 23.01
CA ASN A 305 -25.34 5.92 22.08
C ASN A 305 -23.91 5.38 22.01
N VAL A 306 -23.75 4.08 22.26
CA VAL A 306 -22.45 3.42 22.27
C VAL A 306 -22.36 2.47 21.09
N PHE A 307 -21.27 2.57 20.33
CA PHE A 307 -20.94 1.66 19.24
C PHE A 307 -19.61 0.97 19.56
N VAL A 308 -19.63 -0.36 19.64
CA VAL A 308 -18.43 -1.20 19.80
C VAL A 308 -18.19 -1.91 18.47
N ILE A 309 -17.06 -1.62 17.84
CA ILE A 309 -16.70 -2.13 16.52
C ILE A 309 -15.52 -3.08 16.68
N ASP A 310 -15.71 -4.35 16.37
CA ASP A 310 -14.68 -5.39 16.57
C ASP A 310 -14.82 -6.55 15.57
N HIS A 311 -13.74 -7.32 15.42
CA HIS A 311 -13.71 -8.57 14.64
C HIS A 311 -14.00 -9.79 15.50
N LYS A 312 -13.90 -9.69 16.84
CA LYS A 312 -14.17 -10.82 17.74
C LYS A 312 -15.64 -10.90 18.09
N THR A 313 -16.33 -11.94 17.62
CA THR A 313 -17.73 -12.21 17.98
C THR A 313 -17.89 -12.61 19.44
N SER A 314 -16.85 -13.17 20.09
CA SER A 314 -16.87 -13.47 21.53
C SER A 314 -17.17 -12.23 22.39
N VAL A 315 -16.79 -11.05 21.90
CA VAL A 315 -17.01 -9.75 22.54
C VAL A 315 -18.49 -9.34 22.48
N LEU A 316 -19.25 -9.78 21.46
CA LEU A 316 -20.68 -9.48 21.31
C LEU A 316 -21.47 -9.91 22.54
N SER A 317 -21.25 -11.15 23.01
CA SER A 317 -21.97 -11.77 24.14
C SER A 317 -21.93 -10.91 25.42
N SER A 318 -20.89 -10.09 25.58
CA SER A 318 -20.68 -9.24 26.74
C SER A 318 -21.54 -7.97 26.77
N TYR A 319 -22.15 -7.57 25.64
CA TYR A 319 -22.94 -6.33 25.47
C TYR A 319 -24.40 -6.52 25.08
N VAL A 320 -24.80 -7.71 24.60
CA VAL A 320 -26.19 -7.95 24.14
C VAL A 320 -27.22 -7.61 25.23
N THR A 321 -26.83 -7.62 26.51
CA THR A 321 -27.69 -7.33 27.65
C THR A 321 -27.84 -5.85 28.00
N ASP A 322 -26.96 -4.98 27.48
CA ASP A 322 -26.87 -3.59 27.93
C ASP A 322 -27.60 -2.64 26.96
N PRO A 323 -28.75 -2.05 27.34
CA PRO A 323 -29.52 -1.21 26.44
C PRO A 323 -28.74 0.06 26.05
N GLY A 324 -28.72 0.38 24.76
CA GLY A 324 -28.00 1.54 24.20
C GLY A 324 -26.57 1.26 23.74
N ILE A 325 -26.12 0.00 23.82
CA ILE A 325 -24.87 -0.47 23.20
C ILE A 325 -25.19 -1.23 21.91
N HIS A 326 -24.53 -0.83 20.83
CA HIS A 326 -24.62 -1.43 19.51
C HIS A 326 -23.28 -2.05 19.15
N PHE A 327 -23.29 -3.32 18.77
CA PHE A 327 -22.09 -3.99 18.25
C PHE A 327 -22.09 -3.95 16.73
N VAL A 328 -20.95 -3.62 16.13
CA VAL A 328 -20.74 -3.63 14.68
C VAL A 328 -19.58 -4.56 14.37
N TYR A 329 -19.83 -5.56 13.53
CA TYR A 329 -18.80 -6.51 13.14
C TYR A 329 -17.94 -5.93 12.01
N HIS A 330 -16.62 -5.88 12.21
CA HIS A 330 -15.68 -5.44 11.18
C HIS A 330 -14.48 -6.40 11.10
N PRO A 331 -14.49 -7.35 10.14
CA PRO A 331 -13.52 -8.45 10.09
C PRO A 331 -12.09 -7.98 9.82
N ASP A 332 -11.90 -6.88 9.08
CA ASP A 332 -10.58 -6.37 8.72
C ASP A 332 -9.73 -5.97 9.93
N LEU A 333 -10.37 -5.66 11.08
CA LEU A 333 -9.68 -5.40 12.34
C LEU A 333 -8.84 -6.59 12.85
N ALA A 334 -9.03 -7.79 12.28
CA ALA A 334 -8.17 -8.95 12.54
C ALA A 334 -6.74 -8.77 11.99
N GLY A 335 -6.51 -7.90 10.99
CA GLY A 335 -5.20 -7.65 10.39
C GLY A 335 -4.45 -8.92 9.92
N ASP A 336 -3.12 -8.89 9.95
CA ASP A 336 -2.24 -10.02 9.57
C ASP A 336 -2.30 -11.21 10.56
N THR A 337 -3.05 -11.09 11.66
CA THR A 337 -3.26 -12.17 12.64
C THR A 337 -4.26 -13.24 12.16
N ALA A 338 -4.74 -13.15 10.92
CA ALA A 338 -5.57 -14.15 10.27
C ALA A 338 -4.79 -15.45 9.91
N GLY A 339 -4.32 -16.16 10.94
CA GLY A 339 -4.42 -17.61 10.89
C GLY A 339 -5.88 -17.98 11.18
N PRO A 340 -6.48 -18.96 10.49
CA PRO A 340 -7.82 -19.39 10.84
C PRO A 340 -7.75 -20.07 12.22
N GLU A 341 -8.11 -19.37 13.29
CA GLU A 341 -8.52 -20.04 14.52
C GLU A 341 -9.92 -20.62 14.28
N ILE A 342 -9.95 -21.73 13.54
CA ILE A 342 -11.12 -22.59 13.46
C ILE A 342 -11.19 -23.33 14.79
N THR A 343 -11.82 -22.72 15.80
CA THR A 343 -12.50 -23.50 16.84
C THR A 343 -13.81 -23.97 16.23
N SER A 344 -13.97 -25.29 16.18
CA SER A 344 -14.92 -26.05 15.37
C SER A 344 -16.41 -25.87 15.67
N ASP A 345 -16.82 -24.89 16.47
CA ASP A 345 -18.19 -24.85 16.98
C ASP A 345 -18.67 -23.40 17.13
N GLU A 346 -19.20 -22.82 16.04
CA GLU A 346 -20.28 -21.81 16.03
C GLU A 346 -20.56 -21.37 14.58
N HIS A 347 -21.27 -22.22 13.84
CA HIS A 347 -21.94 -21.82 12.60
C HIS A 347 -23.15 -20.95 12.94
N PHE A 348 -22.91 -19.67 13.20
CA PHE A 348 -23.86 -18.63 12.83
C PHE A 348 -23.28 -17.94 11.60
N THR A 349 -23.74 -18.36 10.42
CA THR A 349 -23.49 -17.66 9.15
C THR A 349 -24.01 -16.24 9.29
N ALA A 350 -23.09 -15.30 9.52
CA ALA A 350 -23.35 -13.89 9.32
C ALA A 350 -23.77 -13.68 7.84
N PRO A 351 -24.69 -12.75 7.55
CA PRO A 351 -25.05 -12.43 6.18
C PRO A 351 -23.78 -12.05 5.41
N THR A 352 -23.48 -12.83 4.37
CA THR A 352 -22.50 -12.44 3.35
C THR A 352 -23.16 -11.36 2.49
N ASP A 353 -23.29 -10.16 3.03
CA ASP A 353 -23.46 -8.98 2.20
C ASP A 353 -22.11 -8.83 1.46
N GLU A 354 -22.13 -8.98 0.14
CA GLU A 354 -20.93 -8.84 -0.71
C GLU A 354 -20.35 -7.41 -0.69
N GLU A 355 -21.06 -6.46 -0.07
CA GLU A 355 -20.56 -5.14 0.28
C GLU A 355 -19.86 -5.20 1.65
N GLY A 356 -18.53 -5.15 1.64
CA GLY A 356 -17.74 -5.00 2.86
C GLY A 356 -18.18 -3.77 3.67
N PHE A 357 -18.02 -3.84 5.00
CA PHE A 357 -18.39 -2.74 5.90
C PHE A 357 -17.56 -1.47 5.61
N ASP A 358 -18.18 -0.47 4.99
CA ASP A 358 -17.60 0.86 4.81
C ASP A 358 -17.82 1.70 6.07
N PHE A 359 -16.76 1.84 6.87
CA PHE A 359 -16.77 2.62 8.10
C PHE A 359 -17.15 4.09 7.85
N VAL A 360 -16.68 4.73 6.77
CA VAL A 360 -16.93 6.16 6.54
C VAL A 360 -18.39 6.40 6.18
N SER A 361 -18.97 5.55 5.33
CA SER A 361 -20.39 5.62 5.01
C SER A 361 -21.24 5.45 6.26
N TRP A 362 -20.98 4.39 7.04
CA TRP A 362 -21.67 4.14 8.30
C TRP A 362 -21.53 5.30 9.30
N PHE A 363 -20.33 5.87 9.42
CA PHE A 363 -20.06 6.97 10.33
C PHE A 363 -20.88 8.22 9.96
N ASN A 364 -20.94 8.55 8.66
CA ASN A 364 -21.69 9.70 8.16
C ASN A 364 -23.21 9.53 8.32
N GLU A 365 -23.72 8.30 8.29
CA GLU A 365 -25.14 8.01 8.58
C GLU A 365 -25.46 8.04 10.08
N THR A 366 -24.49 7.69 10.92
CA THR A 366 -24.68 7.55 12.37
C THR A 366 -24.58 8.90 13.11
N VAL A 367 -23.70 9.78 12.63
CA VAL A 367 -23.27 11.02 13.31
C VAL A 367 -23.80 12.26 12.59
N SER A 368 -24.35 13.20 13.36
CA SER A 368 -24.73 14.53 12.91
C SER A 368 -23.77 15.62 13.42
N GLY A 369 -23.72 16.78 12.76
CA GLY A 369 -22.92 17.94 13.20
C GLY A 369 -23.33 18.55 14.55
N GLU A 370 -24.51 18.20 15.06
CA GLU A 370 -25.03 18.62 16.37
C GLU A 370 -24.70 17.66 17.51
N ASP A 371 -24.14 16.50 17.20
CA ASP A 371 -23.78 15.49 18.19
C ASP A 371 -22.46 15.84 18.87
N PHE A 372 -22.18 15.19 20.01
CA PHE A 372 -20.85 15.17 20.60
C PHE A 372 -20.24 13.79 20.42
N VAL A 373 -19.15 13.69 19.67
CA VAL A 373 -18.60 12.40 19.25
C VAL A 373 -17.26 12.14 19.92
N ILE A 374 -17.20 10.98 20.58
CA ILE A 374 -16.01 10.45 21.23
C ILE A 374 -15.57 9.21 20.45
N LEU A 375 -14.36 9.25 19.91
CA LEU A 375 -13.78 8.14 19.16
C LEU A 375 -12.61 7.55 19.94
N MET A 376 -12.63 6.25 20.16
CA MET A 376 -11.55 5.51 20.82
C MET A 376 -11.08 4.39 19.91
N MET A 377 -9.77 4.27 19.69
CA MET A 377 -9.19 3.18 18.89
C MET A 377 -7.75 2.88 19.31
N ASN A 378 -7.28 1.68 18.96
CA ASN A 378 -5.87 1.34 19.03
C ASN A 378 -5.11 1.90 17.82
N ALA A 379 -3.85 2.27 17.98
CA ALA A 379 -2.97 2.74 16.92
C ALA A 379 -2.31 1.57 16.17
N LYS A 380 -3.12 0.61 15.70
CA LYS A 380 -2.70 -0.49 14.82
C LYS A 380 -2.92 -0.10 13.36
N SER A 381 -2.38 -0.89 12.43
CA SER A 381 -2.40 -0.57 10.99
C SER A 381 -3.80 -0.33 10.43
N VAL A 382 -4.76 -1.20 10.77
CA VAL A 382 -6.14 -1.16 10.24
C VAL A 382 -6.91 0.02 10.83
N GLU A 383 -6.88 0.18 12.16
CA GLU A 383 -7.55 1.28 12.86
C GLU A 383 -6.99 2.65 12.44
N LEU A 384 -5.66 2.76 12.25
CA LEU A 384 -5.08 3.99 11.74
C LEU A 384 -5.48 4.26 10.29
N ASN A 385 -5.72 3.22 9.47
CA ASN A 385 -6.27 3.40 8.13
C ASN A 385 -7.68 4.01 8.18
N ILE A 386 -8.52 3.59 9.12
CA ILE A 386 -9.82 4.23 9.38
C ILE A 386 -9.64 5.71 9.70
N LEU A 387 -8.68 6.05 10.56
CA LEU A 387 -8.37 7.45 10.90
C LEU A 387 -7.93 8.25 9.66
N VAL A 388 -7.12 7.67 8.78
CA VAL A 388 -6.71 8.31 7.52
C VAL A 388 -7.90 8.57 6.61
N GLU A 389 -8.80 7.60 6.45
CA GLU A 389 -10.00 7.77 5.62
C GLU A 389 -10.93 8.86 6.19
N LEU A 390 -11.06 8.96 7.51
CA LEU A 390 -11.78 10.07 8.16
C LEU A 390 -11.17 11.44 7.86
N PHE A 391 -9.84 11.54 7.75
CA PHE A 391 -9.16 12.79 7.38
C PHE A 391 -9.32 13.11 5.89
N LYS A 392 -9.18 12.11 5.00
CA LYS A 392 -9.36 12.27 3.55
C LYS A 392 -10.77 12.74 3.19
N THR A 393 -11.77 12.16 3.84
CA THR A 393 -13.20 12.45 3.60
C THR A 393 -13.67 13.69 4.33
N GLY A 394 -12.91 14.18 5.32
CA GLY A 394 -13.28 15.30 6.18
C GLY A 394 -14.25 14.91 7.31
N SER A 395 -14.68 13.64 7.40
CA SER A 395 -15.56 13.14 8.47
C SER A 395 -14.94 13.28 9.87
N ILE A 396 -13.61 13.37 9.97
CA ILE A 396 -12.90 13.70 11.23
C ILE A 396 -13.41 15.00 11.86
N CYS A 397 -13.98 15.91 11.06
CA CYS A 397 -14.54 17.17 11.53
C CYS A 397 -15.79 17.05 12.41
N HIS A 398 -16.36 15.85 12.50
CA HIS A 398 -17.44 15.52 13.42
C HIS A 398 -16.95 14.85 14.70
N VAL A 399 -15.67 14.49 14.81
CA VAL A 399 -15.08 13.88 16.00
C VAL A 399 -14.60 14.98 16.95
N ASP A 400 -15.29 15.15 18.08
CA ASP A 400 -14.93 16.16 19.08
C ASP A 400 -13.74 15.71 19.94
N GLU A 401 -13.69 14.43 20.36
CA GLU A 401 -12.66 13.94 21.28
C GLU A 401 -12.12 12.58 20.82
N LEU A 402 -10.80 12.46 20.65
CA LEU A 402 -10.14 11.25 20.16
C LEU A 402 -9.26 10.63 21.25
N PHE A 403 -9.39 9.34 21.48
CA PHE A 403 -8.54 8.55 22.38
C PHE A 403 -7.78 7.53 21.56
N LEU A 404 -6.45 7.68 21.49
CA LEU A 404 -5.60 6.71 20.81
C LEU A 404 -4.75 5.95 21.83
N ARG A 405 -4.80 4.62 21.75
CA ARG A 405 -3.93 3.73 22.49
C ARG A 405 -2.84 3.20 21.60
N CYS A 406 -1.59 3.41 21.99
CA CYS A 406 -0.45 2.80 21.31
C CYS A 406 -0.05 1.50 21.99
N SER A 407 0.11 0.44 21.19
CA SER A 407 0.60 -0.85 21.67
C SER A 407 2.03 -0.72 22.23
N ASP A 408 2.34 -1.55 23.23
CA ASP A 408 3.67 -1.61 23.82
C ASP A 408 4.67 -2.28 22.89
N ALA A 409 5.94 -1.94 23.07
CA ALA A 409 7.03 -2.50 22.26
C ALA A 409 7.16 -4.03 22.36
N ALA A 410 6.60 -4.65 23.40
CA ALA A 410 6.58 -6.10 23.60
C ALA A 410 5.59 -6.83 22.67
N ASP A 411 4.54 -6.16 22.19
CA ASP A 411 3.58 -6.71 21.22
C ASP A 411 4.05 -6.54 19.76
N CYS A 412 5.16 -5.82 19.54
CA CYS A 412 5.77 -5.65 18.23
C CYS A 412 6.63 -6.88 17.88
N LYS A 413 6.04 -7.90 17.24
CA LYS A 413 6.81 -9.03 16.68
C LYS A 413 7.70 -8.65 15.50
N THR A 414 7.45 -7.52 14.86
CA THR A 414 8.25 -6.93 13.79
C THR A 414 8.98 -5.70 14.30
N ASN A 415 10.20 -5.43 13.82
CA ASN A 415 11.08 -4.31 14.22
C ASN A 415 10.53 -2.90 13.88
N MET A 416 9.22 -2.70 13.97
CA MET A 416 8.50 -1.55 13.48
C MET A 416 7.47 -1.09 14.50
N CYS A 417 7.89 -0.91 15.75
CA CYS A 417 7.11 -0.10 16.67
C CYS A 417 7.16 1.34 16.18
N TRP A 418 6.02 1.80 15.68
CA TRP A 418 5.77 3.17 15.30
C TRP A 418 6.11 4.13 16.45
N ASN A 419 6.79 5.26 16.16
CA ASN A 419 6.92 6.34 17.14
C ASN A 419 5.60 7.11 17.21
N CYS A 420 4.68 6.61 18.05
CA CYS A 420 3.37 7.23 18.29
C CYS A 420 3.43 8.70 18.67
N MET A 421 4.54 9.18 19.23
CA MET A 421 4.68 10.59 19.58
C MET A 421 4.55 11.51 18.36
N ASN A 422 5.04 11.10 17.20
CA ASN A 422 4.91 11.89 15.98
C ASN A 422 3.46 11.92 15.49
N LEU A 423 2.75 10.79 15.58
CA LEU A 423 1.32 10.70 15.30
C LEU A 423 0.52 11.67 16.18
N PHE A 424 0.70 11.61 17.51
CA PHE A 424 0.01 12.50 18.43
C PHE A 424 0.33 13.98 18.16
N LYS A 425 1.61 14.32 17.94
CA LYS A 425 2.02 15.69 17.60
C LYS A 425 1.34 16.16 16.33
N SER A 426 1.27 15.32 15.30
CA SER A 426 0.68 15.66 14.02
C SER A 426 -0.84 15.87 14.12
N LEU A 427 -1.55 14.99 14.83
CA LEU A 427 -2.99 15.13 15.06
C LEU A 427 -3.33 16.41 15.82
N ARG A 428 -2.58 16.72 16.89
CA ARG A 428 -2.78 17.95 17.68
C ARG A 428 -2.47 19.21 16.88
N ARG A 429 -1.44 19.19 16.03
CA ARG A 429 -1.14 20.32 15.10
C ARG A 429 -2.22 20.50 14.04
N SER A 430 -2.85 19.40 13.62
CA SER A 430 -4.01 19.43 12.74
C SER A 430 -5.28 19.92 13.46
N GLY A 431 -5.23 20.19 14.77
CA GLY A 431 -6.33 20.74 15.55
C GLY A 431 -7.25 19.69 16.19
N VAL A 432 -6.92 18.40 16.09
CA VAL A 432 -7.68 17.32 16.73
C VAL A 432 -7.37 17.26 18.22
N TYR A 433 -8.41 17.21 19.04
CA TYR A 433 -8.29 17.05 20.49
C TYR A 433 -8.07 15.58 20.84
N VAL A 434 -6.79 15.16 20.85
CA VAL A 434 -6.39 13.75 21.01
C VAL A 434 -5.64 13.46 22.32
N HIS A 435 -6.13 12.46 23.02
CA HIS A 435 -5.56 11.92 24.26
C HIS A 435 -4.69 10.69 24.01
N GLN A 436 -3.59 10.61 24.77
CA GLN A 436 -2.79 9.41 24.89
C GLN A 436 -3.42 8.47 25.92
N TRP A 437 -4.10 7.42 25.45
CA TRP A 437 -4.74 6.44 26.32
C TRP A 437 -3.82 5.24 26.57
N ASN A 438 -3.38 5.04 27.81
CA ASN A 438 -2.45 3.96 28.16
C ASN A 438 -3.15 2.69 28.67
N GLY A 439 -4.47 2.60 28.61
CA GLY A 439 -5.23 1.54 29.28
C GLY A 439 -5.39 1.80 30.78
N ASP A 440 -6.10 0.89 31.46
CA ASP A 440 -6.19 0.81 32.92
C ASP A 440 -5.38 -0.38 33.43
#